data_AF-A0A2H0FSN8-F1
#
_entry.id   AF-A0A2H0FSN8-F1
#
_cell.length_a   1.000
_cell.length_b   1.000
_cell.length_c   1.000
_cell.angle_alpha   90.00
_cell.angle_beta   90.00
_cell.angle_gamma   90.00
#
_symmetry.space_group_name_H-M   'P 1'
#
loop_
_entity.id
_entity.type
_entity.pdbx_description
1 polymer ?
#
loop_
_entity_poly.entity_id
_entity_poly.type
_entity_poly.pdbx_seq_one_letter_code
_entity_poly.pdbx_strand_id
1 'polypeptide(L)'
;MDLLDAIKNHKDYTIENGNEIVKKGEIVAFYFEKHSLYKNYLTPKGIDYKKILSAKILPDSALLVGDTIFIIEKKYQEGKGSVDEKLQTCDFKMKQYSKLFSPLNIKVEFYFILSKWFNKPKYNDVFKYIESVGCKYFIEYLPLKELNL
;
A
#
# COMPACT_ATOMS: atom_id res chain seq x y z
N MET A 1 -7.75 10.68 5.47
CA MET A 1 -8.84 9.90 4.86
C MET A 1 -8.38 8.46 4.72
N ASP A 2 -9.20 7.47 5.08
CA ASP A 2 -8.86 6.06 4.89
C ASP A 2 -9.15 5.63 3.43
N LEU A 3 -8.32 4.75 2.85
CA LEU A 3 -8.54 4.21 1.51
C LEU A 3 -9.90 3.47 1.45
N LEU A 4 -10.21 2.70 2.50
CA LEU A 4 -11.49 2.01 2.62
C LEU A 4 -12.66 3.00 2.60
N ASP A 5 -12.54 4.13 3.28
CA ASP A 5 -13.59 5.15 3.30
C ASP A 5 -13.76 5.78 1.92
N ALA A 6 -12.68 5.99 1.17
CA ALA A 6 -12.76 6.48 -0.20
C ALA A 6 -13.48 5.50 -1.12
N ILE A 7 -13.24 4.19 -0.97
CA ILE A 7 -13.90 3.14 -1.75
C ILE A 7 -15.37 3.03 -1.37
N LYS A 8 -15.70 2.99 -0.07
CA LYS A 8 -17.10 2.89 0.43
C LYS A 8 -17.98 4.06 -0.01
N ASN A 9 -17.40 5.25 -0.12
CA ASN A 9 -18.14 6.45 -0.54
C ASN A 9 -18.27 6.56 -2.07
N HIS A 10 -17.61 5.69 -2.83
CA HIS A 10 -17.69 5.68 -4.28
C HIS A 10 -18.91 4.86 -4.76
N LYS A 11 -19.77 5.46 -5.58
CA LYS A 11 -21.07 4.88 -5.98
C LYS A 11 -20.97 3.54 -6.71
N ASP A 12 -19.85 3.29 -7.36
CA ASP A 12 -19.64 2.10 -8.19
C ASP A 12 -19.05 0.90 -7.44
N TYR A 13 -18.62 1.09 -6.18
CA TYR A 13 -17.90 0.08 -5.41
C TYR A 13 -18.65 -0.31 -4.15
N THR A 14 -18.70 -1.61 -3.88
CA THR A 14 -19.15 -2.17 -2.61
C THR A 14 -18.04 -3.02 -1.98
N ILE A 15 -18.10 -3.19 -0.66
CA ILE A 15 -17.19 -4.07 0.07
C ILE A 15 -18.00 -5.24 0.61
N GLU A 16 -17.65 -6.43 0.18
CA GLU A 16 -18.30 -7.68 0.52
C GLU A 16 -17.34 -8.61 1.25
N ASN A 17 -17.88 -9.54 2.05
CA ASN A 17 -17.13 -10.56 2.80
C ASN A 17 -15.95 -10.02 3.64
N GLY A 18 -16.00 -8.74 4.01
CA GLY A 18 -15.02 -8.03 4.82
C GLY A 18 -13.79 -7.52 4.06
N ASN A 19 -13.50 -8.01 2.85
CA ASN A 19 -12.28 -7.64 2.13
C ASN A 19 -12.36 -7.68 0.60
N GLU A 20 -13.50 -8.01 0.01
CA GLU A 20 -13.70 -8.07 -1.44
C GLU A 20 -14.27 -6.75 -1.92
N ILE A 21 -13.64 -6.13 -2.92
CA ILE A 21 -14.14 -4.92 -3.56
C ILE A 21 -14.84 -5.34 -4.84
N VAL A 22 -16.13 -5.03 -4.89
CA VAL A 22 -17.03 -5.46 -5.97
C VAL A 22 -17.46 -4.25 -6.80
N LYS A 23 -17.42 -4.39 -8.12
CA LYS A 23 -17.90 -3.41 -9.10
C LYS A 23 -18.83 -4.12 -10.07
N LYS A 24 -20.08 -3.64 -10.17
CA LYS A 24 -21.10 -4.24 -11.08
C LYS A 24 -21.30 -5.76 -10.88
N GLY A 25 -21.15 -6.26 -9.66
CA GLY A 25 -21.31 -7.68 -9.31
C GLY A 25 -20.06 -8.54 -9.54
N GLU A 26 -18.95 -7.96 -9.99
CA GLU A 26 -17.67 -8.67 -10.16
C GLU A 26 -16.66 -8.21 -9.10
N ILE A 27 -15.90 -9.16 -8.54
CA ILE A 27 -14.79 -8.85 -7.64
C ILE A 27 -13.65 -8.27 -8.47
N VAL A 28 -13.33 -7.00 -8.24
CA VAL A 28 -12.27 -6.29 -8.96
C VAL A 28 -10.99 -6.17 -8.14
N ALA A 29 -11.08 -6.26 -6.80
CA ALA A 29 -9.92 -6.15 -5.94
C ALA A 29 -10.12 -6.82 -4.58
N PHE A 30 -9.01 -7.13 -3.90
CA PHE A 30 -9.00 -7.61 -2.52
C PHE A 30 -8.21 -6.67 -1.61
N TYR A 31 -8.82 -6.26 -0.50
CA TYR A 31 -8.22 -5.39 0.50
C TYR A 31 -7.62 -6.19 1.65
N PHE A 32 -6.51 -5.73 2.22
CA PHE A 32 -5.87 -6.34 3.38
C PHE A 32 -5.24 -5.29 4.29
N GLU A 33 -5.06 -5.63 5.56
CA GLU A 33 -4.36 -4.80 6.54
C GLU A 33 -3.50 -5.68 7.44
N LYS A 34 -2.27 -5.24 7.70
CA LYS A 34 -1.38 -5.85 8.69
C LYS A 34 -1.32 -7.38 8.53
N HIS A 35 -1.89 -8.12 9.49
CA HIS A 35 -1.85 -9.57 9.54
C HIS A 35 -2.82 -10.27 8.58
N SER A 36 -3.88 -9.60 8.12
CA SER A 36 -4.86 -10.24 7.23
C SER A 36 -4.27 -10.57 5.86
N LEU A 37 -3.29 -9.78 5.38
CA LEU A 37 -2.55 -10.10 4.15
C LEU A 37 -1.89 -11.48 4.24
N TYR A 38 -1.31 -11.79 5.40
CA TYR A 38 -0.66 -13.07 5.62
C TYR A 38 -1.67 -14.19 5.81
N LYS A 39 -2.64 -13.99 6.71
CA LYS A 39 -3.61 -15.03 7.08
C LYS A 39 -4.53 -15.40 5.93
N ASN A 40 -5.00 -14.41 5.17
CA ASN A 40 -6.09 -14.59 4.21
C ASN A 40 -5.59 -14.75 2.77
N TYR A 41 -4.35 -14.35 2.47
CA TYR A 41 -3.83 -14.41 1.11
C TYR A 41 -2.53 -15.22 1.00
N LEU A 42 -1.46 -14.83 1.70
CA LEU A 42 -0.15 -15.44 1.53
C LEU A 42 -0.07 -16.89 2.06
N THR A 43 -0.50 -17.14 3.29
CA THR A 43 -0.45 -18.48 3.90
C THR A 43 -1.32 -19.49 3.13
N PRO A 44 -2.57 -19.18 2.73
CA PRO A 44 -3.37 -20.09 1.90
C PRO A 44 -2.75 -20.40 0.53
N LYS A 45 -1.91 -19.49 0.00
CA LYS A 45 -1.14 -19.70 -1.24
C LYS A 45 0.21 -20.40 -1.01
N GLY A 46 0.46 -20.92 0.19
CA GLY A 46 1.70 -21.64 0.53
C GLY A 46 2.92 -20.75 0.79
N ILE A 47 2.73 -19.43 0.91
CA ILE A 47 3.82 -18.50 1.17
C ILE A 47 4.11 -18.44 2.67
N ASP A 48 5.29 -18.94 3.04
CA ASP A 48 5.87 -18.77 4.37
C ASP A 48 6.93 -17.67 4.34
N TYR A 49 6.60 -16.51 4.92
CA TYR A 49 7.50 -15.35 4.93
C TYR A 49 8.83 -15.65 5.62
N LYS A 50 8.89 -16.60 6.58
CA LYS A 50 10.13 -16.92 7.30
C LYS A 50 11.18 -17.56 6.40
N LYS A 51 10.76 -18.15 5.28
CA LYS A 51 11.66 -18.73 4.27
C LYS A 51 12.16 -17.68 3.26
N ILE A 52 11.55 -16.49 3.24
CA ILE A 52 11.79 -15.47 2.21
C ILE A 52 12.45 -14.22 2.82
N LEU A 53 11.97 -13.78 3.98
CA LEU A 53 12.37 -12.55 4.65
C LEU A 53 12.97 -12.85 6.03
N SER A 54 13.97 -12.07 6.42
CA SER A 54 14.58 -12.15 7.75
C SER A 54 13.70 -11.55 8.85
N ALA A 55 12.76 -10.67 8.49
CA ALA A 55 11.82 -10.05 9.41
C ALA A 55 10.44 -9.91 8.76
N LYS A 56 9.38 -10.08 9.56
CA LYS A 56 8.02 -9.86 9.07
C LYS A 56 7.79 -8.36 8.89
N ILE A 57 7.35 -7.98 7.69
CA ILE A 57 6.87 -6.63 7.38
C ILE A 57 5.34 -6.63 7.39
N LEU A 58 4.72 -5.54 7.81
CA LEU A 58 3.26 -5.42 7.85
C LEU A 58 2.88 -4.11 7.18
N PRO A 59 1.99 -4.12 6.17
CA PRO A 59 1.53 -2.89 5.57
C PRO A 59 0.45 -2.27 6.44
N ASP A 60 0.28 -0.94 6.37
CA ASP A 60 -0.91 -0.30 6.93
C ASP A 60 -2.14 -0.82 6.17
N SER A 61 -2.08 -0.74 4.84
CA SER A 61 -3.09 -1.26 3.92
C SER A 61 -2.43 -1.90 2.70
N ALA A 62 -3.05 -2.94 2.14
CA ALA A 62 -2.63 -3.55 0.88
C ALA A 62 -3.85 -3.83 0.00
N LEU A 63 -3.75 -3.57 -1.30
CA LEU A 63 -4.82 -3.75 -2.25
C LEU A 63 -4.35 -4.57 -3.44
N LEU A 64 -4.95 -5.73 -3.68
CA LEU A 64 -4.64 -6.58 -4.83
C LEU A 64 -5.65 -6.32 -5.94
N VAL A 65 -5.19 -5.83 -7.08
CA VAL A 65 -6.01 -5.56 -8.27
C VAL A 65 -5.38 -6.27 -9.45
N GLY A 66 -6.06 -7.29 -9.98
CA GLY A 66 -5.50 -8.18 -11.00
C GLY A 66 -4.22 -8.88 -10.49
N ASP A 67 -3.11 -8.64 -11.17
CA ASP A 67 -1.77 -9.18 -10.87
C ASP A 67 -0.87 -8.19 -10.10
N THR A 68 -1.42 -7.07 -9.62
CA THR A 68 -0.67 -6.01 -8.96
C THR A 68 -1.16 -5.81 -7.52
N ILE A 69 -0.24 -5.89 -6.54
CA ILE A 69 -0.48 -5.52 -5.14
C ILE A 69 0.06 -4.12 -4.87
N PHE A 70 -0.83 -3.23 -4.44
CA PHE A 70 -0.51 -1.89 -3.97
C PHE A 70 -0.31 -1.93 -2.46
N ILE A 71 0.92 -1.69 -2.01
CA ILE A 71 1.26 -1.52 -0.60
C ILE A 71 1.12 -0.04 -0.25
N ILE A 72 0.26 0.27 0.70
CA ILE A 72 -0.09 1.64 1.04
C ILE A 72 0.30 1.91 2.49
N GLU A 73 1.12 2.94 2.69
CA GLU A 73 1.60 3.34 4.00
C GLU A 73 1.20 4.78 4.30
N LYS A 74 0.51 4.97 5.42
CA LYS A 74 0.09 6.29 5.87
C LYS A 74 1.22 6.90 6.69
N LYS A 75 1.48 8.20 6.49
CA LYS A 75 2.43 8.97 7.31
C LYS A 75 1.76 10.25 7.75
N TYR A 76 1.58 10.33 9.07
CA TYR A 76 0.97 11.47 9.74
C TYR A 76 2.01 12.24 10.53
N GLN A 77 1.98 13.56 10.43
CA GLN A 77 2.81 14.44 11.23
C GLN A 77 2.10 15.79 11.44
N GLU A 78 2.27 16.38 12.62
CA GLU A 78 1.70 17.69 13.02
C GLU A 78 2.74 18.66 13.60
N GLY A 79 3.97 18.20 13.83
CA GLY A 79 5.07 18.97 14.45
C GLY A 79 6.44 18.49 13.99
N LYS A 80 7.51 19.08 14.53
CA LYS A 80 8.89 18.57 14.30
C LYS A 80 9.01 17.19 14.97
N GLY A 81 9.41 16.16 14.24
CA GLY A 81 9.48 14.78 14.74
C GLY A 81 10.26 13.82 13.83
N SER A 82 10.41 12.58 14.31
CA SER A 82 11.21 11.49 13.71
C SER A 82 10.63 10.89 12.40
N VAL A 83 9.51 11.41 11.89
CA VAL A 83 8.88 10.84 10.67
C VAL A 83 9.63 11.24 9.40
N ASP A 84 10.39 12.34 9.44
CA ASP A 84 11.13 12.87 8.28
C ASP A 84 12.14 11.84 7.72
N GLU A 85 12.82 11.06 8.57
CA GLU A 85 13.78 10.02 8.15
C GLU A 85 13.10 8.78 7.55
N LYS A 86 11.86 8.50 7.92
CA LYS A 86 11.18 7.24 7.56
C LYS A 86 10.72 7.22 6.09
N LEU A 87 10.56 8.38 5.46
CA LEU A 87 10.17 8.47 4.04
C LEU A 87 11.20 7.82 3.11
N GLN A 88 12.48 7.81 3.50
CA GLN A 88 13.57 7.21 2.72
C GLN A 88 13.54 5.66 2.73
N THR A 89 12.76 5.05 3.65
CA THR A 89 12.72 3.59 3.82
C THR A 89 11.83 2.86 2.81
N CYS A 90 11.15 3.60 1.92
CA CYS A 90 10.23 3.03 0.93
C CYS A 90 10.92 2.03 0.00
N ASP A 91 12.10 2.34 -0.53
CA ASP A 91 12.86 1.44 -1.42
C ASP A 91 13.10 0.08 -0.77
N PHE A 92 13.61 0.08 0.47
CA PHE A 92 13.85 -1.16 1.21
C PHE A 92 12.56 -1.96 1.39
N LYS A 93 11.47 -1.31 1.85
CA LYS A 93 10.17 -1.98 2.03
C LYS A 93 9.63 -2.53 0.71
N MET A 94 9.66 -1.76 -0.35
CA MET A 94 9.21 -2.16 -1.69
C MET A 94 9.98 -3.40 -2.17
N LYS A 95 11.30 -3.45 -1.99
CA LYS A 95 12.12 -4.62 -2.30
C LYS A 95 11.76 -5.84 -1.47
N GLN A 96 11.48 -5.68 -0.17
CA GLN A 96 11.05 -6.81 0.67
C GLN A 96 9.68 -7.35 0.26
N TYR A 97 8.71 -6.48 -0.03
CA TYR A 97 7.41 -6.91 -0.57
C TYR A 97 7.58 -7.58 -1.94
N SER A 98 8.40 -7.03 -2.83
CA SER A 98 8.67 -7.63 -4.15
C SER A 98 9.23 -9.05 -3.99
N LYS A 99 10.17 -9.26 -3.07
CA LYS A 99 10.69 -10.59 -2.75
C LYS A 99 9.60 -11.53 -2.20
N LEU A 100 8.71 -11.01 -1.35
CA LEU A 100 7.61 -11.78 -0.75
C LEU A 100 6.57 -12.23 -1.78
N PHE A 101 6.28 -11.39 -2.78
CA PHE A 101 5.26 -11.65 -3.81
C PHE A 101 5.80 -12.28 -5.09
N SER A 102 7.11 -12.28 -5.29
CA SER A 102 7.77 -12.90 -6.45
C SER A 102 7.33 -14.34 -6.73
N PRO A 103 7.16 -15.25 -5.74
CA PRO A 103 6.71 -16.63 -6.00
C PRO A 103 5.27 -16.73 -6.56
N LEU A 104 4.48 -15.67 -6.40
CA LEU A 104 3.10 -15.60 -6.89
C LEU A 104 3.01 -14.88 -8.26
N ASN A 105 4.14 -14.43 -8.81
CA ASN A 105 4.19 -13.59 -10.02
C ASN A 105 3.31 -12.33 -9.92
N ILE A 106 3.28 -11.71 -8.75
CA ILE A 106 2.50 -10.49 -8.48
C ILE A 106 3.43 -9.28 -8.47
N LYS A 107 3.06 -8.25 -9.24
CA LYS A 107 3.77 -6.97 -9.27
C LYS A 107 3.50 -6.20 -7.98
N VAL A 108 4.51 -5.55 -7.42
CA VAL A 108 4.37 -4.70 -6.22
C VAL A 108 4.49 -3.24 -6.59
N GLU A 109 3.52 -2.43 -6.16
CA GLU A 109 3.56 -0.96 -6.18
C GLU A 109 3.56 -0.46 -4.73
N PHE A 110 4.37 0.55 -4.41
CA PHE A 110 4.50 1.05 -3.03
C PHE A 110 4.16 2.54 -2.95
N TYR A 111 3.08 2.86 -2.25
CA TYR A 111 2.50 4.20 -2.18
C TYR A 111 2.51 4.73 -0.75
N PHE A 112 2.91 5.99 -0.60
CA PHE A 112 2.66 6.76 0.62
C PHE A 112 1.38 7.60 0.51
N ILE A 113 0.62 7.65 1.60
CA ILE A 113 -0.39 8.70 1.84
C ILE A 113 0.13 9.58 2.96
N LEU A 114 0.49 10.81 2.62
CA LEU A 114 1.12 11.78 3.51
C LEU A 114 0.10 12.83 3.97
N SER A 115 0.16 13.24 5.23
CA SER A 115 -0.63 14.40 5.68
C SER A 115 -0.14 15.71 5.03
N LYS A 116 -0.98 16.74 5.06
CA LYS A 116 -0.70 18.11 4.58
C LYS A 116 0.58 18.71 5.14
N TRP A 117 1.04 18.21 6.29
CA TRP A 117 2.29 18.65 6.91
C TRP A 117 3.51 18.47 6.01
N PHE A 118 3.48 17.43 5.15
CA PHE A 118 4.54 17.11 4.21
C PHE A 118 4.53 18.00 2.96
N ASN A 119 3.50 18.84 2.79
CA ASN A 119 3.45 19.82 1.71
C ASN A 119 4.32 21.05 2.04
N LYS A 120 5.64 20.84 2.15
CA LYS A 120 6.63 21.88 2.42
C LYS A 120 7.87 21.67 1.53
N PRO A 121 8.51 22.75 1.04
CA PRO A 121 9.65 22.64 0.14
C PRO A 121 10.82 21.80 0.68
N LYS A 122 11.00 21.73 2.00
CA LYS A 122 12.06 20.94 2.64
C LYS A 122 11.98 19.43 2.34
N TYR A 123 10.85 18.92 1.86
CA TYR A 123 10.69 17.50 1.51
C TYR A 123 10.94 17.20 0.02
N ASN A 124 11.24 18.21 -0.80
CA ASN A 124 11.40 18.02 -2.24
C ASN A 124 12.48 16.99 -2.59
N ASP A 125 13.59 16.93 -1.85
CA ASP A 125 14.66 15.98 -2.11
C ASP A 125 14.23 14.54 -1.79
N VAL A 126 13.49 14.32 -0.70
CA VAL A 126 12.97 12.99 -0.39
C VAL A 126 11.85 12.57 -1.34
N PHE A 127 11.05 13.51 -1.86
CA PHE A 127 10.06 13.22 -2.89
C PHE A 127 10.70 12.80 -4.20
N LYS A 128 11.73 13.53 -4.66
CA LYS A 128 12.53 13.11 -5.83
C LYS A 128 13.15 11.74 -5.64
N TYR A 129 13.62 11.43 -4.43
CA TYR A 129 14.14 10.10 -4.11
C TYR A 129 13.06 9.02 -4.15
N ILE A 130 11.87 9.27 -3.55
CA ILE A 130 10.74 8.33 -3.59
C ILE A 130 10.39 7.98 -5.04
N GLU A 131 10.29 8.98 -5.92
CA GLU A 131 10.00 8.77 -7.34
C GLU A 131 11.14 8.03 -8.06
N SER A 132 12.41 8.36 -7.75
CA SER A 132 13.56 7.75 -8.43
C SER A 132 13.72 6.25 -8.13
N VAL A 133 13.20 5.79 -6.98
CA VAL A 133 13.17 4.37 -6.60
C VAL A 133 11.87 3.67 -7.01
N GLY A 134 10.99 4.33 -7.76
CA GLY A 134 9.74 3.76 -8.28
C GLY A 134 8.61 3.67 -7.25
N CYS A 135 8.76 4.28 -6.07
CA CYS A 135 7.67 4.47 -5.13
C CYS A 135 6.86 5.71 -5.52
N LYS A 136 5.61 5.81 -5.05
CA LYS A 136 4.79 7.02 -5.22
C LYS A 136 4.36 7.59 -3.89
N TYR A 137 3.98 8.86 -3.89
CA TYR A 137 3.40 9.51 -2.73
C TYR A 137 2.21 10.37 -3.13
N PHE A 138 1.28 10.53 -2.20
CA PHE A 138 0.08 11.33 -2.38
C PHE A 138 -0.19 12.15 -1.12
N ILE A 139 -0.52 13.44 -1.27
CA ILE A 139 -0.83 14.32 -0.15
C ILE A 139 -2.34 14.29 0.10
N GLU A 140 -2.75 13.93 1.32
CA GLU A 140 -4.12 13.84 1.84
C GLU A 140 -5.02 12.77 1.18
N TYR A 141 -4.91 12.55 -0.13
CA TYR A 141 -5.81 11.71 -0.91
C TYR A 141 -5.08 10.90 -1.99
N LEU A 142 -5.43 9.62 -2.10
CA LEU A 142 -4.98 8.69 -3.13
C LEU A 142 -6.10 8.46 -4.17
N PRO A 143 -5.93 8.89 -5.44
CA PRO A 143 -6.92 8.66 -6.49
C PRO A 143 -7.09 7.16 -6.80
N LEU A 144 -8.33 6.69 -6.92
CA LEU A 144 -8.63 5.28 -7.25
C LEU A 144 -8.01 4.83 -8.58
N LYS A 145 -7.92 5.74 -9.57
CA LYS A 145 -7.25 5.48 -10.85
C LYS A 145 -5.79 5.03 -10.71
N GLU A 146 -5.08 5.44 -9.65
CA GLU A 146 -3.69 5.04 -9.39
C GLU A 146 -3.59 3.60 -8.87
N LEU A 147 -4.73 3.03 -8.48
CA LEU A 147 -4.91 1.67 -7.97
C LEU A 147 -5.54 0.74 -9.01
N ASN A 148 -5.61 1.16 -10.28
CA ASN A 148 -6.32 0.44 -11.35
C ASN A 148 -7.82 0.21 -11.04
N LEU A 149 -8.44 1.11 -10.28
CA LEU A 149 -9.88 1.15 -9.98
C LEU A 149 -10.55 2.39 -10.61
#